data_AF-A0A6J1P726-F1
#
_entry.id   AF-A0A6J1P726-F1
#
_cell.length_a   1.000
_cell.length_b   1.000
_cell.length_c   1.000
_cell.angle_alpha   90.00
_cell.angle_beta   90.00
_cell.angle_gamma   90.00
#
_symmetry.space_group_name_H-M   'P 1'
#
loop_
_entity.id
_entity.type
_entity.pdbx_description
1 polymer ?
#
loop_
_entity_poly.entity_id
_entity_poly.type
_entity_poly.pdbx_seq_one_letter_code
_entity_poly.pdbx_strand_id
1 'polypeptide(L)'
;MAVAGAHGFAPIERLSGRDNYGTWSFAVKTYLEHENLWKCIDVAPDATLTKEEDIKARSKIVLLVEPMNYIHIQEAKSAKEVWDNLRRAFDDSGLLRKLCCSVSSLAWVGKWMLVH
;
A
#
# COMPACT_ATOMS: atom_id res chain seq x y z
N MET A 1 10.06 14.91 27.49
CA MET A 1 8.72 14.31 27.39
C MET A 1 8.89 12.95 26.76
N ALA A 2 8.72 11.88 27.54
CA ALA A 2 8.95 10.51 27.13
C ALA A 2 7.90 10.05 26.09
N VAL A 3 8.34 9.40 25.03
CA VAL A 3 7.45 8.56 24.20
C VAL A 3 7.83 7.11 24.43
N ALA A 4 6.94 6.43 25.15
CA ALA A 4 7.06 5.04 25.52
C ALA A 4 6.85 4.11 24.32
N GLY A 5 7.65 3.03 24.27
CA GLY A 5 7.29 1.76 23.65
C GLY A 5 7.44 1.67 22.12
N ALA A 6 8.66 1.44 21.64
CA ALA A 6 8.86 0.80 20.34
C ALA A 6 9.73 -0.45 20.56
N HIS A 7 9.09 -1.62 20.59
CA HIS A 7 9.79 -2.88 20.37
C HIS A 7 10.58 -2.75 19.05
N GLY A 8 11.87 -3.09 19.08
CA GLY A 8 12.85 -2.80 18.05
C GLY A 8 12.56 -3.43 16.69
N PHE A 9 11.68 -2.80 15.93
CA PHE A 9 11.60 -2.90 14.48
C PHE A 9 12.18 -1.61 13.89
N ALA A 10 12.88 -1.73 12.75
CA ALA A 10 13.36 -0.57 12.02
C ALA A 10 12.20 0.44 11.85
N PRO A 11 12.46 1.75 11.99
CA PRO A 11 11.40 2.75 11.90
C PRO A 11 10.75 2.65 10.51
N ILE A 12 9.50 2.17 10.47
CA ILE A 12 8.70 2.19 9.24
C ILE A 12 8.52 3.67 8.90
N GLU A 13 9.04 4.08 7.75
CA GLU A 13 8.86 5.43 7.25
C GLU A 13 7.37 5.75 7.12
N ARG A 14 6.96 6.99 7.38
CA ARG A 14 5.56 7.37 7.19
C ARG A 14 5.24 7.49 5.70
N LEU A 15 3.99 7.20 5.33
CA LEU A 15 3.54 7.38 3.95
C LEU A 15 3.54 8.87 3.59
N SER A 16 4.51 9.27 2.76
CA SER A 16 4.63 10.63 2.23
C SER A 16 3.85 10.76 0.93
N GLY A 17 3.85 9.71 0.10
CA GLY A 17 3.07 9.69 -1.13
C GLY A 17 3.39 8.50 -2.02
N ARG A 18 3.32 8.72 -3.34
CA ARG A 18 3.42 7.66 -4.35
C ARG A 18 4.81 7.02 -4.42
N ASP A 19 5.87 7.81 -4.22
CA ASP A 19 7.25 7.36 -4.32
C ASP A 19 7.60 6.30 -3.26
N ASN A 20 7.04 6.43 -2.05
CA ASN A 20 7.32 5.53 -0.94
C ASN A 20 6.22 4.48 -0.70
N TYR A 21 5.07 4.55 -1.38
CA TYR A 21 3.96 3.62 -1.20
C TYR A 21 4.34 2.15 -1.41
N GLY A 22 5.20 1.83 -2.38
CA GLY A 22 5.62 0.45 -2.65
C GLY A 22 6.38 -0.18 -1.46
N THR A 23 7.37 0.53 -0.93
CA THR A 23 8.15 0.07 0.23
C THR A 23 7.30 0.13 1.52
N TRP A 24 6.52 1.19 1.67
CA TRP A 24 5.64 1.40 2.82
C TRP A 24 4.59 0.30 2.94
N SER A 25 3.88 -0.01 1.85
CA SER A 25 2.81 -1.02 1.85
C SER A 25 3.36 -2.40 2.20
N PHE A 26 4.56 -2.75 1.71
CA PHE A 26 5.23 -3.99 2.10
C PHE A 26 5.59 -4.02 3.59
N ALA A 27 6.13 -2.93 4.14
CA ALA A 27 6.50 -2.84 5.55
C ALA A 27 5.27 -2.88 6.48
N VAL A 28 4.20 -2.14 6.15
CA VAL A 28 2.96 -2.13 6.93
C VAL A 28 2.25 -3.48 6.87
N LYS A 29 2.23 -4.13 5.70
CA LYS A 29 1.70 -5.49 5.57
C LYS A 29 2.44 -6.46 6.50
N THR A 30 3.77 -6.48 6.43
CA THR A 30 4.61 -7.33 7.29
C THR A 30 4.36 -7.06 8.77
N TYR A 31 4.20 -5.79 9.14
CA TYR A 31 3.91 -5.37 10.51
C TYR A 31 2.54 -5.88 11.00
N LEU A 32 1.50 -5.77 10.17
CA LEU A 32 0.17 -6.27 10.50
C LEU A 32 0.10 -7.80 10.52
N GLU A 33 0.86 -8.48 9.65
CA GLU A 33 1.00 -9.95 9.67
C GLU A 33 1.68 -10.43 10.96
N HIS A 34 2.75 -9.75 11.39
CA HIS A 34 3.44 -10.05 12.65
C HIS A 34 2.52 -9.92 13.87
N GLU A 35 1.60 -8.95 13.86
CA GLU A 35 0.60 -8.79 14.93
C GLU A 35 -0.69 -9.60 14.72
N ASN A 36 -0.76 -10.43 13.67
CA ASN A 36 -1.94 -11.22 13.32
C ASN A 36 -3.20 -10.36 13.04
N LEU A 37 -3.01 -9.10 12.63
CA LEU A 37 -4.07 -8.13 12.33
C LEU A 37 -4.41 -8.05 10.84
N TRP A 38 -3.56 -8.62 9.97
CA TRP A 38 -3.77 -8.61 8.51
C TRP A 38 -5.10 -9.24 8.07
N LYS A 39 -5.64 -10.19 8.86
CA LYS A 39 -6.96 -10.79 8.68
C LYS A 39 -8.12 -9.78 8.63
N CYS A 40 -7.95 -8.58 9.19
CA CYS A 40 -8.96 -7.51 9.12
C CYS A 40 -9.05 -6.87 7.73
N ILE A 41 -7.96 -6.90 6.97
CA ILE A 41 -7.87 -6.30 5.63
C ILE A 41 -8.21 -7.35 4.58
N ASP A 42 -7.60 -8.53 4.69
CA ASP A 42 -7.87 -9.69 3.86
C ASP A 42 -9.03 -10.47 4.49
N VAL A 43 -10.25 -9.95 4.32
CA VAL A 43 -11.47 -10.53 4.88
C VAL A 43 -11.68 -11.92 4.27
N ALA A 44 -11.14 -12.94 4.93
CA ALA A 44 -11.54 -14.31 4.69
C ALA A 44 -13.03 -14.43 5.10
N PRO A 45 -13.89 -15.05 4.27
CA PRO A 45 -15.35 -15.11 4.47
C PRO A 45 -15.79 -15.79 5.78
N ASP A 46 -14.85 -16.42 6.48
CA ASP A 46 -15.00 -17.29 7.64
C ASP A 46 -14.32 -16.73 8.92
N ALA A 47 -13.71 -15.55 8.85
CA ALA A 47 -13.02 -14.95 10.00
C ALA A 47 -13.98 -14.18 10.92
N THR A 48 -14.13 -14.62 12.18
CA THR A 48 -14.74 -13.83 13.25
C THR A 48 -13.81 -12.69 13.65
N LEU A 49 -13.95 -11.54 12.98
CA LEU A 49 -13.21 -10.33 13.31
C LEU A 49 -13.89 -9.60 14.46
N THR A 50 -13.15 -9.34 15.53
CA THR A 50 -13.65 -8.47 16.60
C THR A 50 -13.49 -7.00 16.18
N LYS A 51 -14.43 -6.14 16.60
CA LYS A 51 -14.34 -4.69 16.35
C LYS A 51 -13.05 -4.08 16.90
N GLU A 52 -12.53 -4.65 17.98
CA GLU A 52 -11.29 -4.23 18.63
C GLU A 52 -10.07 -4.45 17.74
N GLU A 53 -10.00 -5.59 17.04
CA GLU A 53 -8.93 -5.89 16.09
C GLU A 53 -8.97 -4.97 14.87
N ASP A 54 -10.15 -4.69 14.32
CA ASP A 54 -10.31 -3.74 13.21
C ASP A 54 -9.90 -2.31 13.63
N ILE A 55 -10.31 -1.85 14.81
CA ILE A 55 -9.89 -0.55 15.34
C ILE A 55 -8.38 -0.49 15.54
N LYS A 56 -7.77 -1.57 16.07
CA LYS A 56 -6.32 -1.65 16.30
C LYS A 56 -5.55 -1.62 14.98
N ALA A 57 -5.97 -2.41 13.99
CA ALA A 57 -5.38 -2.43 12.66
C ALA A 57 -5.48 -1.06 11.98
N ARG A 58 -6.68 -0.47 11.99
CA ARG A 58 -6.94 0.88 11.45
C ARG A 58 -6.04 1.93 12.09
N SER A 59 -5.97 1.95 13.42
CA SER A 59 -5.19 2.96 14.15
C SER A 59 -3.71 2.86 13.82
N LYS A 60 -3.17 1.63 13.69
CA LYS A 60 -1.77 1.42 13.30
C LYS A 60 -1.47 1.95 11.91
N ILE A 61 -2.34 1.69 10.94
CA ILE A 61 -2.17 2.19 9.57
C ILE A 61 -2.18 3.72 9.57
N VAL A 62 -3.16 4.35 10.22
CA VAL A 62 -3.28 5.83 10.29
C VAL A 62 -2.04 6.47 10.91
N LEU A 63 -1.47 5.88 11.97
CA LEU A 63 -0.27 6.39 12.63
C LEU A 63 1.00 6.31 11.76
N LEU A 64 0.98 5.46 10.73
CA LEU A 64 2.06 5.30 9.76
C LEU A 64 1.84 6.12 8.48
N VAL A 65 0.83 6.99 8.45
CA VAL A 65 0.53 7.90 7.34
C VAL A 65 0.86 9.34 7.73
N GLU A 66 1.41 10.13 6.82
CA GLU A 66 1.61 11.56 7.08
C GLU A 66 0.29 12.33 7.08
N PRO A 67 0.14 13.38 7.93
CA PRO A 67 -1.11 14.12 8.06
C PRO A 67 -1.65 14.70 6.75
N MET A 68 -0.78 15.02 5.78
CA MET A 68 -1.17 15.51 4.46
C MET A 68 -2.04 14.52 3.68
N ASN A 69 -1.88 13.22 3.94
CA ASN A 69 -2.59 12.14 3.27
C ASN A 69 -3.86 11.71 4.01
N TYR A 70 -4.20 12.36 5.14
CA TYR A 70 -5.41 12.05 5.91
C TYR A 70 -6.70 12.32 5.14
N ILE A 71 -6.65 13.19 4.13
CA ILE A 71 -7.77 13.47 3.23
C ILE A 71 -8.34 12.19 2.57
N HIS A 72 -7.50 11.18 2.32
CA HIS A 72 -7.90 9.93 1.68
C HIS A 72 -8.50 8.89 2.65
N ILE A 73 -8.28 9.05 3.96
CA ILE A 73 -8.59 8.01 4.96
C ILE A 73 -9.52 8.48 6.08
N GLN A 74 -9.77 9.80 6.22
CA GLN A 74 -10.60 10.36 7.29
C GLN A 74 -12.06 9.87 7.28
N GLU A 75 -12.59 9.51 6.11
CA GLU A 75 -13.97 9.04 5.97
C GLU A 75 -14.11 7.52 6.17
N ALA A 76 -12.99 6.80 6.19
CA ALA A 76 -12.96 5.35 6.21
C ALA A 76 -13.29 4.79 7.61
N LYS A 77 -14.24 3.85 7.65
CA LYS A 77 -14.78 3.30 8.91
C LYS A 77 -14.13 1.99 9.32
N SER A 78 -13.54 1.24 8.40
CA SER A 78 -12.84 -0.03 8.65
C SER A 78 -11.39 0.03 8.21
N ALA A 79 -10.53 -0.80 8.81
CA ALA A 79 -9.13 -0.96 8.41
C ALA A 79 -9.00 -1.34 6.93
N LYS A 80 -9.90 -2.17 6.41
CA LYS A 80 -9.94 -2.55 4.99
C LYS A 80 -10.17 -1.34 4.09
N GLU A 81 -11.14 -0.49 4.43
CA GLU A 81 -11.48 0.69 3.64
C GLU A 81 -10.33 1.70 3.61
N VAL A 82 -9.64 1.89 4.75
CA VAL A 82 -8.41 2.70 4.81
C VAL A 82 -7.35 2.14 3.86
N TRP A 83 -7.11 0.83 3.91
CA TRP A 83 -6.12 0.18 3.05
C TRP A 83 -6.46 0.30 1.56
N ASP A 84 -7.72 0.04 1.19
CA ASP A 84 -8.19 0.13 -0.20
C ASP A 84 -8.14 1.58 -0.72
N ASN A 85 -8.46 2.58 0.10
CA ASN A 85 -8.37 3.99 -0.31
C ASN A 85 -6.92 4.42 -0.55
N LEU A 86 -5.99 4.05 0.34
CA LEU A 86 -4.56 4.31 0.16
C LEU A 86 -4.03 3.59 -1.09
N ARG A 87 -4.44 2.34 -1.30
CA ARG A 87 -4.11 1.59 -2.51
C ARG A 87 -4.63 2.29 -3.76
N ARG A 88 -5.89 2.71 -3.79
CA ARG A 88 -6.44 3.44 -4.94
C ARG A 88 -5.72 4.77 -5.21
N ALA A 89 -5.30 5.49 -4.18
CA ALA A 89 -4.62 6.78 -4.34
C ALA A 89 -3.17 6.64 -4.86
N PHE A 90 -2.45 5.59 -4.43
CA PHE A 90 -1.00 5.50 -4.62
C PHE A 90 -0.51 4.29 -5.45
N ASP A 91 -1.32 3.24 -5.61
CA ASP A 91 -0.99 1.98 -6.33
C ASP A 91 -1.23 2.06 -7.86
N ASP A 92 -1.61 3.22 -8.41
CA ASP A 92 -1.77 3.44 -9.87
C ASP A 92 -0.49 3.19 -10.70
N SER A 93 0.66 3.07 -10.03
CA SER A 93 1.98 2.89 -10.64
C SER A 93 2.12 1.57 -11.43
N GLY A 94 1.18 0.63 -11.29
CA GLY A 94 1.18 -0.64 -12.03
C GLY A 94 0.63 -0.56 -13.46
N LEU A 95 -0.30 0.37 -13.76
CA LEU A 95 -0.98 0.39 -15.06
C LEU A 95 -0.19 1.14 -16.14
N LEU A 96 0.48 2.24 -15.80
CA LEU A 96 1.18 3.08 -16.78
C LEU A 96 2.57 2.54 -17.16
N ARG A 97 3.24 1.80 -16.27
CA ARG A 97 4.58 1.24 -16.55
C ARG A 97 4.55 0.04 -17.50
N LYS A 98 3.41 -0.68 -17.58
CA LYS A 98 3.24 -1.75 -18.57
C LYS A 98 2.86 -1.24 -19.97
N LEU A 99 2.32 -0.03 -20.08
CA LEU A 99 1.91 0.52 -21.37
C LEU A 99 3.01 1.34 -22.07
N CYS A 100 3.95 1.94 -21.33
CA CYS A 100 5.04 2.71 -21.95
C CYS A 100 6.18 1.83 -22.51
N CYS A 101 6.39 0.62 -21.99
CA CYS A 101 7.40 -0.30 -22.54
C CYS A 101 6.93 -1.08 -23.78
N SER A 102 5.61 -1.10 -24.06
CA SER A 102 5.08 -1.92 -25.17
C SER A 102 4.99 -1.19 -26.51
N VAL A 103 5.06 0.14 -26.56
CA VAL A 103 4.96 0.88 -27.83
C VAL A 103 6.30 1.19 -28.50
N SER A 104 7.43 0.95 -27.81
CA SER A 104 8.78 1.16 -28.39
C SER A 104 9.34 -0.07 -29.13
N SER A 105 8.65 -1.22 -29.09
CA SER A 105 9.12 -2.48 -29.71
C SER A 105 8.45 -2.82 -31.05
N LEU A 106 7.96 -1.83 -31.80
CA LEU A 106 7.48 -2.04 -33.18
C LEU A 106 8.13 -1.13 -34.23
N ALA A 107 9.08 -0.26 -33.85
CA ALA A 107 9.73 0.65 -34.80
C ALA A 107 11.01 0.09 -35.48
N TRP A 108 11.45 -1.14 -35.19
CA TRP A 108 12.75 -1.66 -35.68
C TRP A 108 12.70 -2.95 -36.51
N VAL A 109 11.54 -3.57 -36.72
CA VAL A 109 11.41 -4.81 -37.53
C VAL A 109 11.02 -4.52 -39.00
N GLY A 110 11.12 -3.26 -39.46
CA GLY A 110 10.71 -2.86 -40.81
C GLY A 110 11.84 -2.53 -41.80
N LYS A 111 13.12 -2.52 -41.39
CA LYS A 111 14.22 -1.99 -42.23
C LYS A 111 15.31 -3.00 -42.62
N TRP A 112 15.04 -4.30 -42.51
CA TRP A 112 15.98 -5.37 -42.89
C TRP A 112 15.49 -6.28 -44.02
N MET A 113 14.42 -5.90 -44.74
CA MET A 113 13.87 -6.69 -45.85
C MET A 113 13.84 -5.87 -47.15
N LEU A 114 14.98 -5.28 -47.50
CA LEU A 114 15.26 -4.71 -48.82
C LEU A 114 16.73 -5.00 -49.16
N VAL A 115 17.01 -6.30 -49.31
CA VAL A 115 18.13 -6.81 -50.09
C VAL A 115 17.55 -7.92 -50.96
N HIS A 116 17.04 -7.52 -52.13
CA HIS A 116 17.16 -8.25 -53.40
C HIS A 116 16.72 -7.33 -54.53
#